data_AF-A0A961CGM3-F1
#
_entry.id   AF-A0A961CGM3-F1
#
_cell.length_a   1.000
_cell.length_b   1.000
_cell.length_c   1.000
_cell.angle_alpha   90.00
_cell.angle_beta   90.00
_cell.angle_gamma   90.00
#
_symmetry.space_group_name_H-M   'P 1'
#
loop_
_entity.id
_entity.type
_entity.pdbx_description
1 polymer ?
#
loop_
_entity_poly.entity_id
_entity_poly.type
_entity_poly.pdbx_seq_one_letter_code
_entity_poly.pdbx_strand_id
1 'polypeptide(L)' 'MRWYSFDPFAHRSREASTVGALRAEVAGHDVSVRSFDKGRFERPEPGADLAALAKTATA' A
#
# COMPACT_ATOMS: atom_id res chain seq x y z
N MET A 1 -27.13 9.62 10.44
CA MET A 1 -26.01 9.36 9.51
C MET A 1 -25.01 8.45 10.19
N ARG A 2 -24.78 7.23 9.68
CA ARG A 2 -23.72 6.34 10.17
C ARG A 2 -22.46 6.60 9.33
N TRP A 3 -21.37 7.03 9.97
CA TRP A 3 -20.08 7.28 9.32
C TRP A 3 -19.34 5.99 9.01
N TYR A 4 -19.66 4.93 9.74
CA TYR A 4 -19.04 3.62 9.62
C TYR A 4 -20.09 2.57 9.28
N SER A 5 -19.70 1.61 8.44
CA SER A 5 -20.48 0.41 8.15
C SER A 5 -20.41 -0.61 9.29
N PHE A 6 -19.47 -0.46 10.23
CA PHE A 6 -19.29 -1.28 11.42
C PHE A 6 -19.48 -0.46 12.71
N ASP A 7 -19.40 -1.10 13.88
CA ASP A 7 -19.38 -0.43 15.18
C ASP A 7 -17.92 -0.15 15.61
N PRO A 8 -17.47 1.12 15.63
CA PRO A 8 -16.09 1.45 15.97
C PRO A 8 -15.74 1.26 17.45
N PHE A 9 -16.73 1.13 18.35
CA PHE A 9 -16.50 0.99 19.79
C PHE A 9 -16.77 -0.42 20.32
N ALA A 10 -17.12 -1.36 19.44
CA ALA A 10 -17.30 -2.75 19.80
C ALA A 10 -15.99 -3.33 20.35
N HIS A 11 -16.05 -3.86 21.58
CA HIS A 11 -14.93 -4.58 22.17
C HIS A 11 -14.88 -6.02 21.63
N ARG A 12 -13.68 -6.44 21.26
CA ARG A 12 -13.38 -7.79 20.77
C ARG A 12 -12.28 -8.40 21.62
N SER A 13 -12.33 -9.71 21.85
CA SER A 13 -11.26 -10.39 22.56
C SER A 13 -9.96 -10.34 21.74
N ARG A 14 -8.82 -10.46 22.43
CA ARG A 14 -7.49 -10.40 21.79
C ARG A 14 -7.31 -11.51 20.77
N GLU A 15 -7.79 -12.71 21.09
CA GLU A 15 -7.69 -13.92 20.28
C GLU A 15 -8.45 -13.76 18.97
N ALA A 16 -9.62 -13.12 19.02
CA ALA A 16 -10.46 -12.84 17.87
C ALA A 16 -9.95 -11.63 17.04
N SER A 17 -8.96 -10.88 17.53
CA SER A 17 -8.43 -9.69 16.84
C SER A 17 -7.22 -10.00 15.94
N THR A 18 -6.93 -11.28 15.70
CA THR A 18 -5.86 -11.70 14.79
C THR A 18 -6.33 -11.65 13.34
N VAL A 19 -5.38 -11.46 12.40
CA VAL A 19 -5.68 -11.47 10.95
C VAL A 19 -6.34 -12.78 10.52
N GLY A 20 -5.92 -13.91 11.10
CA GLY A 20 -6.51 -15.22 10.83
C GLY A 20 -7.97 -15.31 11.28
N ALA A 21 -8.27 -14.87 12.51
CA ALA A 21 -9.64 -14.86 13.03
C ALA A 21 -10.56 -13.95 12.19
N LEU A 22 -10.09 -12.75 11.84
CA LEU A 22 -10.86 -11.82 11.01
C LEU A 22 -11.15 -12.39 9.62
N ARG A 23 -10.18 -13.05 8.98
CA ARG A 23 -10.37 -13.69 7.67
C ARG A 23 -11.34 -14.87 7.73
N ALA A 24 -11.36 -15.61 8.82
CA ALA A 24 -12.26 -16.75 9.00
C ALA A 24 -13.74 -16.34 9.13
N GLU A 25 -14.02 -15.14 9.65
CA GLU A 25 -15.38 -14.65 9.87
C GLU A 25 -16.10 -14.16 8.60
N VAL A 26 -15.36 -13.78 7.57
CA VAL A 26 -15.90 -13.25 6.31
C VAL A 26 -15.85 -14.30 5.21
N ALA A 27 -16.44 -15.47 5.48
CA ALA A 27 -16.57 -16.54 4.48
C ALA A 27 -17.29 -16.02 3.23
N GLY A 28 -16.65 -16.18 2.06
CA GLY A 28 -17.17 -15.71 0.77
C GLY A 28 -16.57 -14.39 0.27
N HIS A 29 -15.79 -13.68 1.09
CA HIS A 29 -14.99 -12.54 0.62
C HIS A 29 -13.60 -13.00 0.13
N ASP A 30 -13.12 -12.39 -0.96
CA ASP A 30 -11.75 -12.61 -1.44
C ASP A 30 -10.76 -11.99 -0.45
N VAL A 31 -10.08 -12.86 0.30
CA VAL A 31 -9.03 -12.52 1.26
C VAL A 31 -7.64 -12.94 0.78
N SER A 32 -7.48 -13.19 -0.52
CA SER A 32 -6.20 -13.55 -1.11
C SER A 32 -5.15 -12.45 -0.90
N VAL A 33 -3.90 -12.87 -0.71
CA VAL A 33 -2.78 -11.93 -0.61
C VAL A 33 -2.53 -11.33 -1.99
N ARG A 34 -2.63 -10.00 -2.10
CA ARG A 34 -2.28 -9.26 -3.32
C ARG A 34 -1.08 -8.37 -3.03
N SER A 35 0.01 -8.58 -3.76
CA SER A 35 1.14 -7.64 -3.76
C SER A 35 0.74 -6.40 -4.55
N PHE A 36 0.86 -5.23 -3.93
CA PHE A 36 0.74 -3.94 -4.60
C PHE A 36 2.08 -3.40 -5.07
N ASP A 37 3.16 -4.17 -4.89
CA ASP A 37 4.46 -3.82 -5.42
C ASP A 37 4.39 -3.71 -6.95
N LYS A 38 4.87 -2.57 -7.47
CA LYS A 38 4.97 -2.31 -8.92
C LYS A 38 6.35 -2.67 -9.46
N GLY A 39 7.15 -3.41 -8.68
CA GLY A 39 8.56 -3.63 -8.93
C GLY A 39 9.40 -2.41 -8.56
N ARG A 40 10.72 -2.61 -8.60
CA ARG A 40 11.67 -1.50 -8.58
C ARG A 40 11.57 -0.78 -9.92
N PHE A 41 11.20 0.50 -9.90
CA PHE A 41 11.26 1.32 -11.10
C PHE A 41 12.73 1.44 -11.52
N GLU A 42 13.13 0.69 -12.55
CA GLU A 42 14.38 0.94 -13.24
C GLU A 42 14.27 2.34 -13.85
N ARG A 43 15.20 3.22 -13.49
CA ARG A 43 15.30 4.54 -14.10
C ARG A 43 16.14 4.34 -15.36
N PRO A 44 15.55 4.34 -16.58
CA PRO A 44 16.31 4.03 -17.79
C PRO A 44 17.34 5.12 -18.10
N GLU A 45 17.09 6.34 -17.63
CA GLU A 45 17.95 7.49 -17.84
C GLU A 45 18.83 7.75 -16.60
N PRO A 46 20.15 7.98 -16.77
CA PRO A 46 20.99 8.63 -15.77
C PRO A 46 20.39 10.02 -15.50
N GLY A 47 19.52 10.11 -14.49
CA GLY A 47 18.87 11.37 -14.12
C GLY A 47 19.87 12.53 -14.09
N ALA A 48 19.46 13.69 -14.62
CA ALA A 48 20.27 14.90 -14.77
C ALA A 48 21.75 14.60 -15.04
N ASP A 49 22.08 14.15 -16.25
CA ASP A 49 23.46 14.07 -16.70
C ASP A 49 24.13 15.43 -16.50
N LEU A 50 25.07 15.50 -15.55
CA LEU A 50 25.81 16.71 -15.22
C LEU A 50 26.54 17.26 -16.44
N ALA A 51 26.93 16.39 -17.39
CA ALA A 51 27.54 16.81 -18.65
C ALA A 51 26.53 17.47 -19.60
N ALA A 52 25.27 17.02 -19.62
CA ALA A 52 24.20 17.68 -20.35
C ALA A 52 23.81 19.01 -19.71
N LEU A 53 23.71 19.07 -18.38
CA LEU A 53 23.42 20.30 -17.64
C LEU A 53 24.51 21.37 -17.85
N ALA A 54 25.79 20.95 -17.86
CA ALA A 54 26.93 21.83 -18.10
C ALA A 54 26.92 22.48 -19.49
N LYS A 55 26.39 21.81 -20.52
CA LYS A 55 26.28 22.38 -21.88
C LYS A 55 25.24 23.49 -21.97
N THR A 56 24.19 23.43 -21.14
CA THR A 56 23.14 24.45 -21.08
C THR A 56 23.41 25.54 -20.04
N ALA A 57 24.33 25.29 -19.10
CA ALA A 57 24.75 26.24 -18.08
C ALA A 57 25.91 27.09 -18.59
N THR A 58 25.63 28.02 -19.50
CA THR A 58 26.57 29.11 -19.81
C THR A 58 25.80 30.42 -19.81
N ALA A 59 26.29 31.38 -19.02
CA ALA A 59 25.80 32.75 -18.89
C ALA A 59 26.51 33.68 -19.89
#